data_AF-A0A975JL67-F1
#
_entry.id   AF-A0A975JL67-F1
#
_cell.length_a   1.000
_cell.length_b   1.000
_cell.length_c   1.000
_cell.angle_alpha   90.00
_cell.angle_beta   90.00
_cell.angle_gamma   90.00
#
_symmetry.space_group_name_H-M   'P 1'
#
loop_
_entity.id
_entity.type
_entity.pdbx_description
1 polymer ?
#
loop_
_entity_poly.entity_id
_entity_poly.type
_entity_poly.pdbx_seq_one_letter_code
_entity_poly.pdbx_strand_id
1 'polypeptide(L)'
;MGVLDLATPGAMAMLAGGAIYVVGMFVVTVAGNVPLNNALEATAADGPEAESMWARYMQRWLPFNHIRTLACTVSLGLLILALVERA
;
A
#
# COMPACT_ATOMS: atom_id res chain seq x y z
N MET A 1 -7.33 26.41 15.33
CA MET A 1 -7.74 25.08 14.88
C MET A 1 -7.72 25.04 13.36
N GLY A 2 -6.52 25.05 12.77
CA GLY A 2 -6.34 24.74 11.34
C GLY A 2 -5.97 23.26 11.26
N VAL A 3 -6.62 22.50 10.38
CA VAL A 3 -6.44 21.05 10.24
C VAL A 3 -4.99 20.67 9.92
N LEU A 4 -4.18 21.62 9.44
CA LEU A 4 -2.75 21.46 9.15
C LEU A 4 -1.97 22.67 9.67
N ASP A 5 -1.57 22.65 10.93
CA ASP A 5 -0.50 23.55 11.38
C ASP A 5 0.86 22.97 10.98
N LEU A 6 1.26 23.30 9.74
CA LEU A 6 2.51 22.82 9.15
C LEU A 6 3.75 23.34 9.86
N ALA A 7 3.61 24.39 10.69
CA ALA A 7 4.71 24.97 11.44
C ALA A 7 5.03 24.18 12.72
N THR A 8 4.16 23.24 13.13
CA THR A 8 4.43 22.38 14.28
C THR A 8 5.50 21.34 13.93
N PRO A 9 6.50 21.10 14.80
CA PRO A 9 7.42 19.97 14.67
C PRO A 9 6.67 18.65 14.41
N GLY A 10 7.17 17.79 13.52
CA GLY A 10 6.51 16.53 13.15
C GLY A 10 5.32 16.67 12.19
N ALA A 11 4.84 17.87 11.83
CA ALA A 11 3.70 18.02 10.92
C ALA A 11 3.98 17.51 9.50
N MET A 12 5.16 17.83 8.96
CA MET A 12 5.55 17.36 7.63
C MET A 12 5.77 15.85 7.57
N ALA A 13 6.41 15.27 8.59
CA ALA A 13 6.59 13.82 8.70
C ALA A 13 5.24 13.09 8.80
N MET A 14 4.30 13.64 9.59
CA MET A 14 2.94 13.08 9.73
C MET A 14 2.18 13.09 8.40
N LEU A 15 2.20 14.23 7.69
CA LEU A 15 1.54 14.35 6.39
C LEU A 15 2.15 13.43 5.34
N ALA A 16 3.47 13.39 5.25
CA ALA A 16 4.17 12.53 4.30
C ALA A 16 3.88 11.05 4.59
N GLY A 17 3.95 10.63 5.85
CA GLY A 17 3.63 9.26 6.26
C GLY A 17 2.19 8.87 5.89
N GLY A 18 1.21 9.71 6.26
CA GLY A 18 -0.18 9.49 5.92
C GLY A 18 -0.44 9.43 4.41
N ALA A 19 0.14 10.36 3.63
CA ALA A 19 0.00 10.37 2.17
C ALA A 19 0.61 9.11 1.52
N ILE A 20 1.81 8.70 1.95
CA ILE A 20 2.47 7.49 1.47
C ILE A 20 1.64 6.25 1.79
N TYR A 21 1.04 6.17 2.98
CA TYR A 21 0.15 5.06 3.34
C TYR A 21 -1.09 5.02 2.45
N VAL A 22 -1.78 6.15 2.28
CA VAL A 22 -2.99 6.21 1.45
C VAL A 22 -2.69 5.85 0.01
N VAL A 23 -1.65 6.42 -0.59
CA VAL A 23 -1.32 6.17 -2.00
C VAL A 23 -0.68 4.79 -2.18
N GLY A 24 0.37 4.48 -1.43
CA GLY A 24 1.19 3.28 -1.64
C GLY A 24 0.60 2.00 -1.04
N MET A 25 -0.17 2.08 0.04
CA MET A 25 -0.90 0.93 0.59
C MET A 25 -2.31 0.88 0.02
N PHE A 26 -3.15 1.85 0.36
CA PHE A 26 -4.59 1.74 0.15
C PHE A 26 -4.99 1.77 -1.33
N VAL A 27 -4.52 2.77 -2.09
CA VAL A 27 -4.86 2.88 -3.53
C VAL A 27 -4.28 1.70 -4.32
N VAL A 28 -3.03 1.30 -4.07
CA VAL A 28 -2.43 0.12 -4.72
C VAL A 28 -3.20 -1.16 -4.39
N THR A 29 -3.74 -1.29 -3.17
CA THR A 29 -4.62 -2.41 -2.83
C THR A 29 -5.90 -2.39 -3.65
N VAL A 30 -6.66 -1.28 -3.62
CA VAL A 30 -7.98 -1.20 -4.26
C VAL A 30 -7.89 -1.27 -5.78
N ALA A 31 -6.92 -0.58 -6.39
CA ALA A 31 -6.80 -0.48 -7.84
C ALA A 31 -5.95 -1.60 -8.48
N GLY A 32 -5.03 -2.20 -7.71
CA GLY A 32 -4.10 -3.22 -8.22
C GLY A 32 -4.38 -4.61 -7.68
N ASN A 33 -4.35 -4.78 -6.35
CA ASN A 33 -4.39 -6.10 -5.73
C ASN A 33 -5.80 -6.71 -5.77
N VAL A 34 -6.84 -5.93 -5.46
CA VAL A 34 -8.23 -6.42 -5.44
C VAL A 34 -8.67 -6.94 -6.82
N PRO A 35 -8.46 -6.23 -7.94
CA PRO A 35 -8.80 -6.77 -9.26
C PRO A 35 -8.05 -8.06 -9.60
N LEU A 36 -6.78 -8.17 -9.22
CA LEU A 36 -5.99 -9.40 -9.43
C LEU A 36 -6.54 -10.57 -8.60
N ASN A 37 -6.89 -10.32 -7.34
CA ASN A 37 -7.46 -11.32 -6.45
C ASN A 37 -8.83 -11.80 -6.98
N ASN A 38 -9.69 -10.88 -7.42
CA ASN A 38 -11.00 -11.22 -7.97
C ASN A 38 -10.86 -12.06 -9.26
N ALA A 39 -9.88 -11.76 -10.12
CA ALA A 39 -9.60 -12.55 -11.31
C ALA A 39 -9.08 -13.97 -10.97
N LEU A 40 -8.24 -14.08 -9.94
CA LEU A 40 -7.76 -15.37 -9.45
C LEU A 40 -8.92 -16.20 -8.87
N GLU A 41 -9.77 -15.57 -8.04
CA GLU A 41 -10.95 -16.21 -7.44
C GLU A 41 -11.94 -16.73 -8.49
N ALA A 42 -12.10 -16.01 -9.61
CA ALA A 42 -12.98 -16.42 -10.72
C ALA A 42 -12.42 -17.60 -11.56
N THR A 43 -11.19 -18.05 -11.33
CA THR A 43 -10.54 -19.12 -12.11
C THR A 43 -10.68 -20.47 -11.41
N ALA A 44 -11.16 -21.49 -12.14
CA ALA A 44 -11.22 -22.86 -11.62
C ALA A 44 -9.82 -23.40 -11.33
N ALA A 45 -9.61 -23.92 -10.12
CA ALA A 45 -8.28 -24.35 -9.65
C ALA A 45 -7.73 -25.60 -10.36
N ASP A 46 -8.62 -26.47 -10.86
CA ASP A 46 -8.32 -27.69 -11.61
C ASP A 46 -8.55 -27.55 -13.12
N GLY A 47 -8.89 -26.33 -13.57
CA GLY A 47 -9.10 -26.02 -14.97
C GLY A 47 -7.78 -25.93 -15.76
N PRO A 48 -7.83 -26.13 -17.09
CA PRO A 48 -6.64 -26.06 -17.95
C PRO A 48 -5.97 -24.67 -17.95
N GLU A 49 -6.67 -23.61 -17.53
CA GLU A 49 -6.15 -22.25 -17.45
C GLU A 49 -5.42 -21.92 -16.13
N ALA A 50 -5.54 -22.77 -15.09
CA ALA A 50 -5.13 -22.47 -13.73
C ALA A 50 -3.65 -22.07 -13.62
N GLU A 51 -2.75 -22.86 -14.21
CA GLU A 51 -1.30 -22.59 -14.19
C GLU A 51 -0.96 -21.28 -14.89
N SER A 52 -1.58 -21.04 -16.06
CA SER A 52 -1.37 -19.82 -16.83
C SER A 52 -1.88 -18.57 -16.08
N MET A 53 -3.00 -18.71 -15.36
CA MET A 53 -3.55 -17.62 -14.54
C MET A 53 -2.63 -17.34 -13.36
N TRP A 54 -2.18 -18.38 -12.66
CA TRP A 54 -1.26 -18.24 -11.53
C TRP A 54 0.03 -17.51 -11.93
N ALA A 55 0.63 -17.87 -13.06
CA ALA A 55 1.83 -17.21 -13.56
C ALA A 55 1.60 -15.70 -13.83
N ARG A 56 0.49 -15.35 -14.50
CA ARG A 56 0.12 -13.94 -14.75
C ARG A 56 -0.20 -13.18 -13.47
N TYR A 57 -0.94 -13.82 -12.56
CA TYR A 57 -1.26 -13.27 -11.24
C TYR A 57 0.03 -12.96 -10.49
N MET A 58 0.96 -13.91 -10.39
CA MET A 58 2.18 -13.71 -9.62
C MET A 58 3.09 -12.62 -10.20
N GLN A 59 3.25 -12.58 -11.52
CA GLN A 59 4.03 -11.52 -12.19
C GLN A 59 3.52 -10.11 -11.88
N ARG A 60 2.21 -9.95 -11.65
CA ARG A 60 1.61 -8.63 -11.41
C ARG A 60 1.37 -8.34 -9.94
N TRP A 61 1.00 -9.35 -9.17
CA TRP A 61 0.70 -9.23 -7.75
C TRP A 61 1.96 -8.99 -6.92
N LEU A 62 3.07 -9.68 -7.22
CA LEU A 62 4.28 -9.59 -6.41
C LEU A 62 4.87 -8.16 -6.37
N PRO A 63 5.01 -7.43 -7.50
CA PRO A 63 5.44 -6.04 -7.47
C PRO A 63 4.51 -5.13 -6.66
N PHE A 64 3.19 -5.25 -6.83
CA PHE A 64 2.23 -4.47 -6.04
C PHE A 64 2.29 -4.78 -4.56
N ASN A 65 2.54 -6.04 -4.19
CA ASN A 65 2.72 -6.43 -2.81
C ASN A 65 4.01 -5.83 -2.22
N HIS A 66 5.11 -5.80 -2.98
CA HIS A 66 6.33 -5.11 -2.55
C HIS A 66 6.13 -3.60 -2.37
N ILE A 67 5.42 -2.94 -3.29
CA ILE A 67 5.10 -1.51 -3.17
C ILE A 67 4.34 -1.24 -1.87
N ARG A 68 3.33 -2.06 -1.56
CA ARG A 68 2.55 -1.93 -0.30
C ARG A 68 3.42 -2.11 0.93
N THR A 69 4.28 -3.12 0.94
CA THR A 69 5.20 -3.38 2.07
C THR A 69 6.14 -2.19 2.29
N LEU A 70 6.76 -1.68 1.23
CA LEU A 70 7.67 -0.53 1.32
C LEU A 70 6.93 0.74 1.76
N ALA A 71 5.73 0.99 1.21
CA ALA A 71 4.90 2.14 1.60
C ALA A 71 4.51 2.09 3.09
N CYS A 72 4.09 0.93 3.58
CA CYS A 72 3.78 0.73 5.00
C CYS A 72 5.00 0.96 5.89
N THR A 73 6.16 0.41 5.53
CA THR A 73 7.39 0.55 6.31
C THR A 73 7.87 2.00 6.37
N VAL A 74 7.87 2.70 5.24
CA VAL A 74 8.25 4.13 5.19
C VAL A 74 7.25 4.98 5.95
N SER A 75 5.94 4.74 5.77
CA SER A 75 4.90 5.42 6.53
C SER A 75 5.08 5.23 8.02
N LEU A 76 5.35 4.01 8.48
CA LEU A 76 5.58 3.72 9.89
C LEU A 76 6.75 4.55 10.44
N GLY A 77 7.88 4.57 9.74
CA GLY A 77 9.05 5.35 10.14
C GLY A 77 8.75 6.85 10.25
N LEU A 78 8.06 7.41 9.26
CA LEU A 78 7.67 8.82 9.25
C LEU A 78 6.68 9.17 10.35
N LEU A 79 5.72 8.29 10.64
CA LEU A 79 4.76 8.50 11.72
C LEU A 79 5.41 8.40 13.09
N ILE A 80 6.38 7.48 13.29
CA ILE A 80 7.18 7.44 14.52
C ILE A 80 8.00 8.72 14.68
N LEU A 81 8.68 9.16 13.62
CA LEU A 81 9.44 10.41 13.64
C LEU A 81 8.54 11.61 14.01
N ALA A 82 7.35 11.67 13.41
CA ALA A 82 6.36 12.70 13.74
C ALA A 82 5.95 12.70 15.20
N LEU A 83 5.82 11.52 15.83
CA LEU A 83 5.52 11.39 17.26
C LEU A 83 6.70 11.86 18.13
N VAL A 84 7.93 11.49 17.74
CA VAL A 84 9.14 11.88 18.48
C VAL A 84 9.38 13.38 18.42
N GLU A 85 9.16 14.03 17.28
CA GLU A 85 9.33 15.48 17.13
C GLU A 85 8.25 16.31 17.85
N ARG A 86 7.12 15.69 18.19
CA ARG A 86 5.99 16.32 18.90
C ARG A 86 6.02 16.12 20.42
N ALA A 87 6.88 15.22 20.91
CA ALA A 87 7.07 14.93 22.34
C ALA A 87 7.92 16.01 23.01
#